data_AF-A0A6L5GUE1-F1
#
_entry.id   AF-A0A6L5GUE1-F1
#
_cell.length_a   1.000
_cell.length_b   1.000
_cell.length_c   1.000
_cell.angle_alpha   90.00
_cell.angle_beta   90.00
_cell.angle_gamma   90.00
#
_symmetry.space_group_name_H-M   'P 1'
#
loop_
_entity.id
_entity.type
_entity.pdbx_description
1 polymer ?
#
loop_
_entity_poly.entity_id
_entity_poly.type
_entity_poly.pdbx_seq_one_letter_code
_entity_poly.pdbx_strand_id
1 'polypeptide(L)'
;MISRILDNVAVSKFTYDPDTDKLTTDYIGDSHHLTDEYRQNYDWDELSKPLPLFVYYPKCSTCRKAKKFLDDNGVAYQSRDIAADRLKAPELLALMGRSELPVRRFFNTSGKLYRERGLKDQVGQMSPEAAAACLAEDGMLVKRPILALPDRVILGFNEDKWRAFLNL
;
A
#
# COMPACT_ATOMS: atom_id res chain seq x y z
N MET A 1 42.74 14.82 30.91
CA MET A 1 41.31 14.94 31.24
C MET A 1 40.58 13.90 30.41
N ILE A 2 40.04 12.85 31.04
CA ILE A 2 39.42 11.72 30.34
C ILE A 2 38.04 12.17 29.87
N SER A 3 37.86 12.33 28.56
CA SER A 3 36.55 12.58 27.95
C SER A 3 35.69 11.33 28.15
N ARG A 4 34.67 11.44 29.01
CA ARG A 4 33.61 10.43 29.11
C ARG A 4 32.65 10.69 27.96
N ILE A 5 32.72 9.85 26.94
CA ILE A 5 31.63 9.67 26.00
C ILE A 5 30.44 9.12 26.80
N LEU A 6 29.30 9.79 26.68
CA LEU A 6 28.04 9.31 27.25
C LEU A 6 27.32 8.50 26.17
N ASP A 7 27.11 7.22 26.41
CA ASP A 7 26.33 6.37 25.52
C ASP A 7 24.83 6.78 25.57
N ASN A 8 24.19 6.94 24.41
CA ASN A 8 22.77 7.32 24.22
C ASN A 8 22.42 8.80 24.48
N VAL A 9 23.19 9.73 23.92
CA VAL A 9 22.88 11.18 23.98
C VAL A 9 22.45 11.69 22.60
N ALA A 10 21.14 11.91 22.47
CA ALA A 10 20.56 12.66 21.35
C ALA A 10 21.06 14.11 21.36
N VAL A 11 21.73 14.53 20.29
CA VAL A 11 22.16 15.92 20.10
C VAL A 11 21.24 16.58 19.08
N SER A 12 20.48 17.58 19.52
CA SER A 12 19.73 18.44 18.59
C SER A 12 20.45 19.76 18.44
N LYS A 13 20.66 20.20 17.21
CA LYS A 13 21.14 21.56 16.95
C LYS A 13 19.94 22.47 16.77
N PHE A 14 19.91 23.52 17.58
CA PHE A 14 18.93 24.59 17.47
C PHE A 14 19.59 25.76 16.75
N THR A 15 18.95 26.24 15.69
CA THR A 15 19.38 27.46 15.00
C THR A 15 18.26 28.48 15.13
N TYR A 16 18.59 29.65 15.70
CA TYR A 16 17.67 30.77 15.82
C TYR A 16 18.04 31.81 14.76
N ASP A 17 17.05 32.23 13.97
CA ASP A 17 17.16 33.31 13.01
C ASP A 17 16.48 34.58 13.58
N PRO A 18 17.24 35.62 13.96
CA PRO A 18 16.70 36.84 14.55
C PRO A 18 15.93 37.72 13.55
N ASP A 19 16.15 37.55 12.24
CA ASP A 19 15.48 38.35 11.22
C ASP A 19 14.09 37.81 10.91
N THR A 20 13.89 36.50 11.08
CA THR A 20 12.59 35.83 10.84
C THR A 20 11.88 35.38 12.12
N ASP A 21 12.51 35.57 13.29
CA ASP A 21 12.07 35.10 14.61
C ASP A 21 11.67 33.60 14.62
N LYS A 22 12.42 32.80 13.87
CA LYS A 22 12.17 31.35 13.74
C LYS A 22 13.26 30.54 14.40
N LEU A 23 12.82 29.53 15.14
CA LEU A 23 13.67 28.48 15.68
C LEU A 23 13.54 27.25 14.78
N THR A 24 14.66 26.76 14.23
CA THR A 24 14.71 25.48 13.53
C THR A 24 15.47 24.46 14.37
N THR A 25 15.04 23.20 14.28
CA THR A 25 15.64 22.08 14.99
C THR A 25 16.14 21.07 13.98
N ASP A 26 17.45 20.88 13.94
CA ASP A 26 18.08 19.80 13.17
C ASP A 26 18.42 18.67 14.13
N TYR A 27 17.83 17.50 13.92
CA TYR A 27 18.19 16.30 14.67
C TYR A 27 19.56 15.80 14.21
N ILE A 28 20.58 15.94 15.06
CA ILE A 28 21.92 15.41 14.83
C ILE A 28 22.01 14.13 15.67
N GLY A 29 21.43 13.04 15.19
CA GLY A 29 21.47 11.75 15.90
C GLY A 29 22.87 11.34 16.37
N ASP A 30 22.93 10.38 17.29
CA ASP A 30 24.09 9.86 18.05
C ASP A 30 25.24 9.26 17.20
N SER A 31 25.40 9.69 15.95
CA SER A 31 26.33 9.18 14.95
C SER A 31 27.78 9.66 15.13
N HIS A 32 28.15 10.22 16.29
CA HIS A 32 29.52 10.69 16.55
C HIS A 32 30.53 9.53 16.73
N HIS A 33 30.05 8.30 16.93
CA HIS A 33 30.88 7.08 16.98
C HIS A 33 31.00 6.33 15.65
N LEU A 34 30.22 6.74 14.64
CA LEU A 34 30.29 6.13 13.31
C LEU A 34 31.47 6.75 12.57
N THR A 35 32.36 5.90 12.04
CA THR A 35 33.42 6.35 11.12
C THR A 35 32.78 7.01 9.89
N ASP A 36 33.53 7.84 9.16
CA ASP A 36 33.01 8.55 7.98
C ASP A 36 32.33 7.63 6.95
N GLU A 37 32.69 6.35 6.94
CA GLU A 37 32.13 5.29 6.09
C GLU A 37 30.68 4.88 6.46
N TYR A 38 30.29 4.99 7.74
CA TYR A 38 28.94 4.64 8.22
C TYR A 38 28.04 5.86 8.43
N ARG A 39 28.51 7.07 8.13
CA ARG A 39 27.67 8.28 7.96
C ARG A 39 26.92 8.24 6.62
N GLN A 40 26.38 7.09 6.25
CA GLN A 40 25.48 7.01 5.12
C GLN A 40 24.19 7.72 5.53
N ASN A 41 23.81 8.74 4.75
CA ASN A 41 22.49 9.35 4.86
C ASN A 41 21.48 8.28 4.44
N TYR A 42 20.92 7.59 5.43
CA TYR A 42 19.81 6.67 5.20
C TYR A 42 18.58 7.48 4.83
N ASP A 43 18.01 7.18 3.66
CA ASP A 43 16.67 7.63 3.31
C ASP A 43 15.66 6.83 4.14
N TRP A 44 15.25 7.42 5.26
CA TRP A 44 14.30 6.82 6.18
C TRP A 44 12.92 6.59 5.53
N ASP A 45 12.54 7.39 4.54
CA ASP A 45 11.26 7.21 3.84
C ASP A 45 11.30 5.94 2.99
N GLU A 46 12.43 5.66 2.33
CA GLU A 46 12.59 4.42 1.57
C GLU A 46 12.73 3.19 2.47
N LEU A 47 13.43 3.31 3.62
CA LEU A 47 13.56 2.22 4.60
C LEU A 47 12.24 1.87 5.30
N SER A 48 11.39 2.87 5.56
CA SER A 48 10.11 2.70 6.28
C SER A 48 8.92 2.52 5.34
N LYS A 49 9.16 2.49 4.03
CA LYS A 49 8.13 2.39 3.00
C LYS A 49 7.29 1.12 3.20
N PRO A 50 5.96 1.24 3.34
CA PRO A 50 5.12 0.09 3.52
C PRO A 50 5.09 -0.76 2.23
N LEU A 51 5.20 -2.07 2.39
CA LEU A 51 5.10 -3.02 1.29
C LEU A 51 3.71 -2.97 0.63
N PRO A 52 3.63 -3.06 -0.71
CA PRO A 52 2.37 -3.19 -1.43
C PRO A 52 1.50 -4.32 -0.89
N LEU A 53 0.19 -4.10 -0.81
CA LEU A 53 -0.79 -5.13 -0.47
C LEU A 53 -1.28 -5.83 -1.74
N PHE A 54 -1.02 -7.13 -1.84
CA PHE A 54 -1.49 -8.01 -2.90
C PHE A 54 -2.66 -8.88 -2.41
N VAL A 55 -3.87 -8.51 -2.80
CA VAL A 55 -5.09 -9.24 -2.47
C VAL A 55 -5.42 -10.21 -3.60
N TYR A 56 -5.56 -11.48 -3.24
CA TYR A 56 -5.67 -12.55 -4.22
C TYR A 56 -6.59 -13.67 -3.76
N TYR A 57 -6.83 -14.63 -4.65
CA TYR A 57 -7.46 -15.91 -4.31
C TYR A 57 -6.62 -17.05 -4.90
N PRO A 58 -6.14 -18.03 -4.11
CA PRO A 58 -5.17 -19.04 -4.56
C PRO A 58 -5.61 -19.84 -5.80
N LYS A 59 -6.92 -20.14 -5.90
CA LYS A 59 -7.45 -20.94 -7.02
C LYS A 59 -7.65 -20.12 -8.31
N CYS A 60 -7.51 -18.80 -8.28
CA CYS A 60 -7.64 -17.95 -9.47
C CYS A 60 -6.38 -18.00 -10.35
N SER A 61 -6.54 -18.40 -11.63
CA SER A 61 -5.43 -18.47 -12.60
C SER A 61 -4.77 -17.11 -12.84
N THR A 62 -5.55 -16.05 -12.95
CA THR A 62 -5.05 -14.67 -13.09
C THR A 62 -4.25 -14.22 -11.87
N CYS A 63 -4.68 -14.61 -10.66
CA CYS A 63 -3.93 -14.32 -9.44
C CYS A 63 -2.58 -15.06 -9.41
N ARG A 64 -2.54 -16.31 -9.87
CA ARG A 64 -1.27 -17.07 -9.95
C ARG A 64 -0.29 -16.42 -10.92
N LYS A 65 -0.76 -15.93 -12.08
CA LYS A 65 0.07 -15.17 -13.03
C LYS A 65 0.61 -13.88 -12.41
N ALA A 66 -0.26 -13.13 -11.74
CA ALA A 66 0.12 -11.90 -11.05
C ALA A 66 1.15 -12.14 -9.95
N LYS A 67 0.95 -13.18 -9.13
CA LYS A 67 1.91 -13.56 -8.08
C LYS A 67 3.26 -13.91 -8.69
N LYS A 68 3.27 -14.75 -9.73
CA LYS A 68 4.51 -15.12 -10.44
C LYS A 68 5.24 -13.89 -10.98
N PHE A 69 4.50 -12.94 -11.57
CA PHE A 69 5.08 -11.69 -12.05
C PHE A 69 5.76 -10.89 -10.94
N LEU A 70 5.14 -10.74 -9.77
CA LEU A 70 5.76 -10.05 -8.64
C LEU A 70 7.03 -10.78 -8.17
N ASP A 71 6.95 -12.11 -8.02
CA ASP A 71 8.07 -12.95 -7.60
C ASP A 71 9.24 -12.87 -8.60
N ASP A 72 8.96 -12.95 -9.91
CA ASP A 72 9.98 -12.92 -10.98
C ASP A 72 10.69 -11.56 -11.09
N ASN A 73 10.01 -10.46 -10.75
CA ASN A 73 10.59 -9.11 -10.79
C ASN A 73 11.11 -8.66 -9.41
N GLY A 74 11.19 -9.56 -8.42
CA GLY A 74 11.75 -9.26 -7.11
C GLY A 74 10.96 -8.24 -6.29
N VAL A 75 9.67 -8.05 -6.58
CA VAL A 75 8.82 -7.10 -5.87
C VAL A 75 8.37 -7.73 -4.56
N ALA A 76 8.74 -7.13 -3.43
CA ALA A 76 8.24 -7.53 -2.11
C ALA A 76 6.80 -7.04 -1.92
N TYR A 77 5.94 -7.86 -1.30
CA TYR A 77 4.53 -7.52 -1.05
C TYR A 77 3.97 -8.27 0.14
N GLN A 78 2.91 -7.72 0.72
CA GLN A 78 2.06 -8.39 1.71
C GLN A 78 0.93 -9.11 0.98
N SER A 79 0.83 -10.43 1.11
CA SER A 79 -0.24 -11.19 0.46
C SER A 79 -1.45 -11.37 1.37
N ARG A 80 -2.67 -11.22 0.84
CA ARG A 80 -3.92 -11.45 1.56
C ARG A 80 -4.88 -12.31 0.73
N ASP A 81 -5.27 -13.48 1.26
CA ASP A 81 -6.31 -14.31 0.62
C ASP A 81 -7.69 -13.75 0.97
N ILE A 82 -8.36 -13.20 -0.03
CA ILE A 82 -9.68 -12.58 0.09
C ILE A 82 -10.79 -13.54 0.53
N ALA A 83 -10.60 -14.85 0.40
CA ALA A 83 -11.55 -15.85 0.88
C ALA A 83 -11.45 -16.06 2.39
N ALA A 84 -10.22 -16.08 2.91
CA ALA A 84 -9.91 -16.36 4.31
C ALA A 84 -9.93 -15.08 5.17
N ASP A 85 -9.39 -13.99 4.64
CA ASP A 85 -9.30 -12.69 5.28
C ASP A 85 -9.89 -11.61 4.36
N ARG A 86 -11.20 -11.41 4.51
CA ARG A 86 -11.99 -10.50 3.69
C ARG A 86 -11.64 -9.05 3.99
N LEU A 87 -11.59 -8.21 2.95
CA LEU A 87 -11.50 -6.76 3.11
C LEU A 87 -12.78 -6.23 3.79
N LYS A 88 -12.60 -5.37 4.80
CA LYS A 88 -13.69 -4.68 5.48
C LYS A 88 -14.19 -3.51 4.65
N ALA A 89 -15.43 -3.07 4.90
CA ALA A 89 -16.02 -1.94 4.16
C ALA A 89 -15.16 -0.65 4.20
N PRO A 90 -14.55 -0.24 5.34
CA PRO A 90 -13.66 0.92 5.36
C PRO A 90 -12.40 0.74 4.51
N GLU A 91 -11.84 -0.47 4.46
CA GLU A 91 -10.69 -0.78 3.61
C GLU A 91 -11.06 -0.69 2.12
N LEU A 92 -12.23 -1.23 1.75
CA LEU A 92 -12.75 -1.15 0.39
C LEU A 92 -13.03 0.28 -0.04
N LEU A 93 -13.63 1.10 0.83
CA LEU A 93 -13.81 2.54 0.59
C LEU A 93 -12.48 3.24 0.37
N ALA A 94 -11.48 2.96 1.22
CA ALA A 94 -10.14 3.52 1.09
C ALA A 94 -9.44 3.11 -0.21
N LEU A 95 -9.66 1.89 -0.69
CA LEU A 95 -9.16 1.42 -1.99
C LEU A 95 -9.90 2.09 -3.15
N MET A 96 -11.22 2.23 -3.07
CA MET A 96 -12.01 2.92 -4.10
C MET A 96 -11.60 4.39 -4.23
N GLY A 97 -11.38 5.09 -3.11
CA GLY A 97 -10.94 6.49 -3.12
C GLY A 97 -9.53 6.71 -3.67
N ARG A 98 -8.69 5.67 -3.71
CA ARG A 98 -7.35 5.67 -4.33
C ARG A 98 -7.36 5.19 -5.78
N SER A 99 -8.54 4.95 -6.35
CA SER A 99 -8.71 4.50 -7.72
C SER A 99 -9.48 5.53 -8.52
N GLU A 100 -9.07 5.75 -9.76
CA GLU A 100 -9.85 6.51 -10.73
C GLU A 100 -10.97 5.66 -11.37
N LEU A 101 -11.06 4.39 -10.99
CA LEU A 101 -12.02 3.46 -11.56
C LEU A 101 -13.40 3.58 -10.90
N PRO A 102 -14.49 3.45 -11.69
CA PRO A 102 -15.82 3.42 -11.11
C PRO A 102 -15.98 2.20 -10.20
N VAL A 103 -16.74 2.36 -9.12
CA VAL A 103 -17.02 1.36 -8.08
C VAL A 103 -17.36 -0.03 -8.64
N ARG A 104 -18.11 -0.09 -9.74
CA ARG A 104 -18.45 -1.32 -10.46
C ARG A 104 -17.23 -2.19 -10.81
N ARG A 105 -16.05 -1.61 -11.02
CA ARG A 105 -14.81 -2.33 -11.37
C ARG A 105 -14.24 -3.15 -10.22
N PHE A 106 -14.62 -2.84 -8.98
CA PHE A 106 -14.27 -3.63 -7.79
C PHE A 106 -15.09 -4.90 -7.64
N PHE A 107 -16.16 -5.07 -8.43
CA PHE A 107 -16.94 -6.31 -8.44
C PHE A 107 -16.35 -7.36 -9.38
N ASN A 108 -16.41 -8.60 -8.95
CA ASN A 108 -16.14 -9.79 -9.73
C ASN A 108 -17.30 -10.08 -10.69
N THR A 109 -17.43 -9.26 -11.74
CA THR A 109 -18.53 -9.33 -12.72
C THR A 109 -18.63 -10.67 -13.46
N SER A 110 -17.53 -11.45 -13.51
CA SER A 110 -17.50 -12.80 -14.11
C SER A 110 -17.87 -13.90 -13.11
N GLY A 111 -17.95 -13.59 -11.81
CA GLY A 111 -18.22 -14.57 -10.76
C GLY A 111 -19.67 -15.04 -10.73
N LYS A 112 -19.87 -16.31 -10.32
CA LYS A 112 -21.20 -16.91 -10.14
C LYS A 112 -22.07 -16.10 -9.18
N LEU A 113 -21.49 -15.72 -8.03
CA LEU A 113 -22.18 -14.98 -6.98
C LEU A 113 -22.70 -13.60 -7.44
N TYR A 114 -21.95 -12.92 -8.32
CA TYR A 114 -22.39 -11.63 -8.89
C TYR A 114 -23.65 -11.80 -9.76
N ARG A 115 -23.74 -12.91 -10.51
CA ARG A 115 -24.90 -13.23 -11.35
C ARG A 115 -26.08 -13.73 -10.52
N GLU A 116 -25.82 -14.62 -9.56
CA GLU A 116 -26.84 -15.17 -8.65
C GLU A 116 -27.52 -14.10 -7.82
N ARG A 117 -26.77 -13.08 -7.38
CA ARG A 117 -27.30 -11.94 -6.63
C ARG A 117 -27.92 -10.84 -7.50
N GLY A 118 -27.98 -11.01 -8.83
CA GLY A 118 -28.56 -10.01 -9.73
C GLY A 118 -27.87 -8.64 -9.71
N LEU A 119 -26.59 -8.59 -9.31
CA LEU A 119 -25.91 -7.33 -9.02
C LEU A 119 -25.69 -6.47 -10.27
N LYS A 120 -25.76 -7.05 -11.48
CA LYS A 120 -25.52 -6.36 -12.76
C LYS A 120 -26.28 -5.05 -12.88
N ASP A 121 -27.55 -5.05 -12.47
CA ASP A 121 -28.46 -3.91 -12.66
C ASP A 121 -28.46 -2.97 -11.44
N GLN A 122 -27.87 -3.39 -10.32
CA GLN A 122 -27.83 -2.65 -9.06
C GLN A 122 -26.54 -1.84 -8.89
N VAL A 123 -25.36 -2.43 -9.20
CA VAL A 123 -24.07 -1.78 -8.91
C VAL A 123 -23.84 -0.46 -9.64
N GLY A 124 -24.54 -0.20 -10.75
CA GLY A 124 -24.48 1.08 -11.45
C GLY A 124 -25.12 2.24 -10.68
N GLN A 125 -25.97 1.93 -9.69
CA GLN A 125 -26.74 2.90 -8.90
C GLN A 125 -26.27 2.98 -7.44
N MET A 126 -25.34 2.10 -7.04
CA MET A 126 -24.82 2.07 -5.67
C MET A 126 -23.88 3.26 -5.42
N SER A 127 -24.01 3.87 -4.24
CA SER A 127 -22.98 4.74 -3.72
C SER A 127 -21.71 3.92 -3.37
N PRO A 128 -20.53 4.56 -3.27
CA PRO A 128 -19.31 3.88 -2.83
C PRO A 128 -19.48 3.13 -1.50
N GLU A 129 -20.20 3.70 -0.54
CA GLU A 129 -20.45 3.12 0.78
C GLU A 129 -21.31 1.87 0.69
N ALA A 130 -22.41 1.93 -0.07
CA ALA A 130 -23.29 0.79 -0.28
C ALA A 130 -22.56 -0.35 -0.99
N ALA A 131 -21.75 -0.02 -1.99
CA ALA A 131 -20.95 -1.01 -2.70
C ALA A 131 -19.86 -1.63 -1.81
N ALA A 132 -19.18 -0.83 -1.00
CA ALA A 132 -18.17 -1.33 -0.07
C ALA A 132 -18.78 -2.24 1.00
N ALA A 133 -19.96 -1.91 1.53
CA ALA A 133 -20.70 -2.78 2.43
C ALA A 133 -21.03 -4.13 1.76
N CYS A 134 -21.58 -4.09 0.54
CA CYS A 134 -21.90 -5.30 -0.23
C CYS A 134 -20.68 -6.18 -0.49
N LEU A 135 -19.55 -5.59 -0.90
CA LEU A 135 -18.31 -6.30 -1.17
C LEU A 135 -17.69 -6.92 0.10
N ALA A 136 -17.86 -6.28 1.25
CA ALA A 136 -17.35 -6.77 2.53
C ALA A 136 -18.09 -8.01 3.04
N GLU A 137 -19.34 -8.22 2.62
CA GLU A 137 -20.12 -9.41 2.99
C GLU A 137 -19.46 -10.71 2.52
N ASP A 138 -18.91 -10.71 1.30
CA ASP A 138 -18.29 -11.88 0.71
C ASP A 138 -17.13 -11.50 -0.22
N GLY A 139 -15.91 -11.88 0.17
CA GLY A 139 -14.71 -11.65 -0.61
C GLY A 139 -14.75 -12.25 -2.03
N MET A 140 -15.63 -13.20 -2.32
CA MET A 140 -15.81 -13.75 -3.67
C MET A 140 -16.50 -12.77 -4.64
N LEU A 141 -17.17 -11.75 -4.11
CA LEU A 141 -17.70 -10.62 -4.88
C LEU A 141 -16.61 -9.64 -5.31
N VAL A 142 -15.44 -9.65 -4.68
CA VAL A 142 -14.37 -8.69 -4.96
C VAL A 142 -13.61 -9.08 -6.23
N LYS A 143 -13.31 -8.09 -7.08
CA LYS A 143 -12.49 -8.22 -8.29
C LYS A 143 -11.07 -8.58 -7.88
N ARG A 144 -10.46 -9.52 -8.60
CA ARG A 144 -9.16 -10.10 -8.25
C ARG A 144 -8.26 -10.23 -9.49
N PRO A 145 -6.93 -10.17 -9.33
CA PRO A 145 -6.22 -9.68 -8.13
C PRO A 145 -6.41 -8.17 -7.90
N ILE A 146 -6.04 -7.68 -6.72
CA ILE A 146 -5.87 -6.26 -6.40
C ILE A 146 -4.44 -6.06 -5.93
N LEU A 147 -3.78 -5.02 -6.41
CA LEU A 147 -2.48 -4.58 -5.91
C LEU A 147 -2.61 -3.12 -5.47
N ALA A 148 -2.34 -2.86 -4.20
CA ALA A 148 -2.47 -1.54 -3.59
C ALA A 148 -1.11 -1.05 -3.07
N LEU A 149 -0.72 0.14 -3.54
CA LEU A 149 0.37 0.95 -3.00
C LEU A 149 -0.22 2.01 -2.05
N PRO A 150 0.61 2.77 -1.31
CA PRO A 150 0.13 3.79 -0.38
C PRO A 150 -0.78 4.85 -1.02
N ASP A 151 -0.46 5.24 -2.26
CA ASP A 151 -1.06 6.32 -3.02
C ASP A 151 -2.06 5.84 -4.09
N ARG A 152 -1.92 4.62 -4.61
CA ARG A 152 -2.67 4.15 -5.78
C ARG A 152 -3.01 2.67 -5.74
N VAL A 153 -4.02 2.28 -6.51
CA VAL A 153 -4.47 0.87 -6.62
C VAL A 153 -4.68 0.46 -8.07
N ILE A 154 -4.36 -0.79 -8.39
CA ILE A 154 -4.66 -1.43 -9.67
C ILE A 154 -5.49 -2.69 -9.48
N LEU A 155 -6.46 -2.88 -10.37
CA LEU A 155 -7.40 -4.01 -10.36
C LEU A 155 -7.16 -4.94 -11.55
N GLY A 156 -7.21 -6.24 -11.30
CA GLY A 156 -6.93 -7.26 -12.29
C GLY A 156 -5.44 -7.35 -12.62
N PHE A 157 -5.09 -8.25 -13.53
CA PHE A 157 -3.70 -8.43 -13.97
C PHE A 157 -3.59 -8.21 -15.47
N ASN A 158 -2.69 -7.32 -15.85
CA ASN A 158 -2.15 -7.15 -17.18
C ASN A 158 -0.68 -6.73 -17.00
N GLU A 159 0.23 -7.44 -17.64
CA GLU A 159 1.66 -7.31 -17.38
C GLU A 159 2.17 -5.89 -17.65
N ASP A 160 1.88 -5.32 -18.83
CA ASP A 160 2.33 -3.98 -19.20
C ASP A 160 1.82 -2.91 -18.22
N LYS A 161 0.55 -3.01 -17.82
CA LYS A 161 -0.03 -2.11 -16.82
C LYS A 161 0.61 -2.27 -15.46
N TRP A 162 0.97 -3.49 -15.07
CA TRP A 162 1.63 -3.74 -13.78
C TRP A 162 3.08 -3.25 -13.76
N ARG A 163 3.81 -3.39 -14.86
CA ARG A 163 5.15 -2.80 -15.03
C ARG A 163 5.09 -1.28 -14.85
N ALA A 164 4.23 -0.62 -15.62
CA ALA A 164 4.03 0.83 -15.50
C ALA A 164 3.57 1.25 -14.10
N PHE A 165 2.68 0.47 -13.48
CA PHE A 165 2.16 0.77 -12.13
C PHE A 165 3.21 0.65 -11.02
N LEU A 166 4.14 -0.30 -11.17
CA LEU A 166 5.24 -0.57 -10.24
C LEU A 166 6.53 0.17 -10.58
N ASN A 167 6.54 0.96 -11.65
CA ASN A 167 7.74 1.64 -12.18
C ASN A 167 8.90 0.68 -12.48
N LEU A 168 8.58 -0.48 -13.08
CA LEU A 168 9.53 -1.50 -13.54
C LEU A 168 9.88 -1.35 -15.01
#